data_AF-A0A2E5RE45-F1
#
_entry.id   AF-A0A2E5RE45-F1
#
_cell.length_a   1.000
_cell.length_b   1.000
_cell.length_c   1.000
_cell.angle_alpha   90.00
_cell.angle_beta   90.00
_cell.angle_gamma   90.00
#
_symmetry.space_group_name_H-M   'P 1'
#
loop_
_entity.id
_entity.type
_entity.pdbx_description
1 polymer ?
#
loop_
_entity_poly.entity_id
_entity_poly.type
_entity_poly.pdbx_seq_one_letter_code
_entity_poly.pdbx_strand_id
1 'polypeptide(L)'
;MIEKIRFFSSIILGIAFLKIGIDHFLDPEWFEPIVPGILGAPRFWVLASGAVEIIIGMMLIFPKTQKIGGRSCAILLIILYWANLNMWINDIPIGGQSFEDKWHVLRLIIQLLLIGIALFIGKIFPITASTTEPTPKKIAKQD
;
A
#
# COMPACT_ATOMS: atom_id res chain seq x y z
N MET A 1 12.17 18.46 -4.09
CA MET A 1 12.11 17.30 -5.01
C MET A 1 11.38 16.12 -4.37
N ILE A 2 11.81 15.65 -3.19
CA ILE A 2 11.22 14.50 -2.45
C ILE A 2 9.71 14.65 -2.18
N GLU A 3 9.24 15.83 -1.76
CA GLU A 3 7.80 16.08 -1.52
C GLU A 3 6.96 15.89 -2.79
N LYS A 4 7.45 16.35 -3.94
CA LYS A 4 6.78 16.16 -5.24
C LYS A 4 6.72 14.69 -5.62
N ILE A 5 7.83 13.96 -5.46
CA ILE A 5 7.89 12.52 -5.70
C ILE A 5 6.86 11.80 -4.82
N ARG A 6 6.83 12.09 -3.52
CA ARG A 6 5.85 11.49 -2.60
C ARG A 6 4.42 11.79 -3.01
N PHE A 7 4.13 13.03 -3.38
CA PHE A 7 2.81 13.43 -3.84
C PHE A 7 2.40 12.63 -5.08
N PHE A 8 3.24 12.57 -6.12
CA PHE A 8 2.94 11.79 -7.33
C PHE A 8 2.82 10.30 -7.04
N SER A 9 3.70 9.72 -6.22
CA SER A 9 3.58 8.32 -5.77
C SER A 9 2.25 8.06 -5.06
N SER A 10 1.80 9.00 -4.21
CA SER A 10 0.52 8.90 -3.51
C SER A 10 -0.66 8.94 -4.46
N ILE A 11 -0.65 9.83 -5.46
CA ILE A 11 -1.73 9.89 -6.46
C ILE A 11 -1.76 8.60 -7.30
N ILE A 12 -0.62 8.13 -7.79
CA ILE A 12 -0.53 6.90 -8.61
C ILE A 12 -1.04 5.69 -7.81
N LEU A 13 -0.54 5.52 -6.58
CA LEU A 13 -0.98 4.42 -5.72
C LEU A 13 -2.46 4.54 -5.35
N GLY A 14 -2.94 5.77 -5.10
CA GLY A 14 -4.35 6.01 -4.78
C GLY A 14 -5.29 5.64 -5.93
N ILE A 15 -4.94 6.01 -7.17
CA ILE A 15 -5.70 5.63 -8.37
C ILE A 15 -5.69 4.11 -8.57
N ALA A 16 -4.56 3.45 -8.37
CA ALA A 16 -4.46 1.99 -8.48
C ALA A 16 -5.37 1.28 -7.47
N PHE A 17 -5.35 1.71 -6.21
CA PHE A 17 -6.22 1.16 -5.15
C PHE A 17 -7.71 1.42 -5.41
N LEU A 18 -8.07 2.61 -5.92
CA LEU A 18 -9.44 2.91 -6.32
C LEU A 18 -9.91 1.97 -7.43
N LYS A 19 -9.08 1.76 -8.47
CA LYS A 19 -9.41 0.88 -9.57
C LYS A 19 -9.63 -0.56 -9.08
N ILE A 20 -8.64 -1.13 -8.37
CA ILE A 20 -8.71 -2.51 -7.87
C ILE A 20 -9.89 -2.67 -6.90
N GLY A 21 -10.09 -1.68 -6.02
CA GLY A 21 -11.21 -1.67 -5.10
C GLY A 21 -12.56 -1.67 -5.81
N ILE A 22 -12.72 -0.95 -6.92
CA ILE A 22 -13.91 -1.00 -7.77
C ILE A 22 -14.03 -2.36 -8.48
N ASP A 23 -12.93 -2.92 -8.98
CA ASP A 23 -12.91 -4.21 -9.67
C ASP A 23 -13.43 -5.34 -8.75
N HIS A 24 -13.19 -5.28 -7.43
CA HIS A 24 -13.75 -6.24 -6.46
C HIS A 24 -15.30 -6.23 -6.41
N PHE A 25 -15.96 -5.15 -6.81
CA PHE A 25 -17.43 -5.08 -6.90
C PHE A 25 -17.95 -5.44 -8.29
N LEU A 26 -17.16 -5.21 -9.33
CA LEU A 26 -17.53 -5.48 -10.72
C LEU A 26 -17.31 -6.94 -11.11
N ASP A 27 -16.21 -7.53 -10.66
CA ASP A 27 -15.81 -8.92 -10.95
C ASP A 27 -15.26 -9.62 -9.70
N PRO A 28 -16.06 -9.78 -8.64
CA PRO A 28 -15.64 -10.44 -7.40
C PRO A 28 -15.18 -11.89 -7.59
N GLU A 29 -15.77 -12.61 -8.56
CA GLU A 29 -15.52 -14.04 -8.80
C GLU A 29 -14.08 -14.31 -9.22
N TRP A 30 -13.42 -13.33 -9.83
CA TRP A 30 -12.01 -13.38 -10.14
C TRP A 30 -11.12 -13.45 -8.89
N PHE A 31 -11.53 -12.82 -7.79
CA PHE A 31 -10.74 -12.69 -6.56
C PHE A 31 -11.10 -13.72 -5.48
N GLU A 32 -12.33 -14.25 -5.50
CA GLU A 32 -12.80 -15.22 -4.51
C GLU A 32 -11.92 -16.48 -4.34
N PRO A 33 -11.36 -17.09 -5.40
CA PRO A 33 -10.61 -18.34 -5.27
C PRO A 33 -9.39 -18.23 -4.36
N ILE A 34 -8.77 -17.06 -4.29
CA ILE A 34 -7.54 -16.85 -3.52
C ILE A 34 -7.78 -16.46 -2.06
N VAL A 35 -9.04 -16.23 -1.67
CA VAL A 35 -9.36 -15.96 -0.26
C VAL A 35 -9.00 -17.17 0.59
N PRO A 36 -8.22 -17.02 1.68
CA PRO A 36 -7.88 -18.12 2.58
C PRO A 36 -9.13 -18.81 3.12
N GLY A 37 -9.23 -20.14 2.93
CA GLY A 37 -10.45 -20.90 3.26
C GLY A 37 -10.89 -20.81 4.74
N ILE A 38 -9.94 -20.56 5.66
CA ILE A 38 -10.21 -20.36 7.09
C ILE A 38 -11.14 -19.17 7.37
N LEU A 39 -11.19 -18.18 6.48
CA LEU A 39 -12.02 -17.00 6.63
C LEU A 39 -13.50 -17.26 6.30
N GLY A 40 -13.80 -18.33 5.56
CA GLY A 40 -15.13 -18.60 5.01
C GLY A 40 -15.63 -17.47 4.10
N ALA A 41 -16.86 -17.60 3.58
CA ALA A 41 -17.60 -16.55 2.87
C ALA A 41 -16.73 -15.64 1.95
N PRO A 42 -16.05 -16.19 0.91
CA PRO A 42 -15.04 -15.47 0.14
C PRO A 42 -15.56 -14.16 -0.47
N ARG A 43 -16.79 -14.17 -1.01
CA ARG A 43 -17.47 -12.97 -1.52
C ARG A 43 -17.54 -11.83 -0.50
N PHE A 44 -17.80 -12.13 0.77
CA PHE A 44 -17.86 -11.08 1.82
C PHE A 44 -16.50 -10.40 1.96
N TRP A 45 -15.42 -11.18 2.07
CA TRP A 45 -14.08 -10.64 2.25
C TRP A 45 -13.60 -9.85 1.04
N VAL A 46 -13.91 -10.32 -0.17
CA VAL A 46 -13.63 -9.59 -1.43
C VAL A 46 -14.30 -8.22 -1.45
N LEU A 47 -15.60 -8.14 -1.13
CA LEU A 47 -16.32 -6.87 -1.12
C LEU A 47 -15.86 -5.96 0.03
N ALA A 48 -15.58 -6.53 1.20
CA ALA A 48 -15.08 -5.79 2.36
C ALA A 48 -13.69 -5.20 2.08
N SER A 49 -12.76 -5.98 1.53
CA SER A 49 -11.44 -5.47 1.14
C SER A 49 -11.56 -4.41 0.05
N GLY A 50 -12.42 -4.61 -0.96
CA GLY A 50 -12.67 -3.64 -2.01
C GLY A 50 -13.14 -2.28 -1.46
N ALA A 51 -14.05 -2.28 -0.46
CA ALA A 51 -14.48 -1.05 0.21
C ALA A 51 -13.32 -0.34 0.91
N VAL A 52 -12.48 -1.09 1.63
CA VAL A 52 -11.31 -0.54 2.35
C VAL A 52 -10.28 0.01 1.36
N GLU A 53 -10.04 -0.68 0.24
CA GLU A 53 -9.16 -0.22 -0.83
C GLU A 53 -9.62 1.10 -1.45
N ILE A 54 -10.93 1.24 -1.74
CA ILE A 54 -11.51 2.50 -2.24
C ILE A 54 -11.27 3.64 -1.24
N ILE A 55 -11.55 3.41 0.04
CA ILE A 55 -11.34 4.41 1.10
C ILE A 55 -9.87 4.82 1.17
N ILE A 56 -8.95 3.86 1.19
CA ILE A 56 -7.51 4.14 1.21
C ILE A 56 -7.05 4.85 -0.07
N GLY A 57 -7.56 4.43 -1.23
CA GLY A 57 -7.28 5.06 -2.52
C GLY A 57 -7.67 6.54 -2.50
N MET A 58 -8.86 6.86 -1.99
CA MET A 58 -9.29 8.24 -1.79
C MET A 58 -8.39 8.99 -0.79
N MET A 59 -8.03 8.37 0.33
CA MET A 59 -7.13 8.98 1.31
C MET A 59 -5.75 9.32 0.73
N LEU A 60 -5.24 8.50 -0.20
CA LEU A 60 -3.98 8.73 -0.91
C LEU A 60 -4.08 9.83 -1.97
N ILE A 61 -5.27 10.09 -2.51
CA ILE A 61 -5.49 11.18 -3.47
C ILE A 61 -5.56 12.54 -2.78
N PHE A 62 -6.28 12.66 -1.66
CA PHE A 62 -6.46 13.95 -0.99
C PHE A 62 -5.23 14.34 -0.14
N PRO A 63 -4.57 15.50 -0.40
CA PRO A 63 -3.33 15.90 0.28
C PRO A 63 -3.39 15.86 1.81
N LYS A 64 -4.56 16.20 2.39
CA LYS A 64 -4.77 16.25 3.83
C LYS A 64 -4.73 14.88 4.51
N THR A 65 -5.02 13.80 3.77
CA THR A 65 -5.15 12.45 4.30
C THR A 65 -4.01 11.51 3.90
N GLN A 66 -3.13 11.92 2.98
CA GLN A 66 -2.08 11.06 2.42
C GLN A 66 -1.20 10.39 3.48
N LYS A 67 -0.86 11.12 4.55
CA LYS A 67 -0.02 10.57 5.63
C LYS A 67 -0.69 9.39 6.35
N ILE A 68 -2.00 9.49 6.62
CA ILE A 68 -2.75 8.40 7.25
C ILE A 68 -3.01 7.31 6.19
N GLY A 69 -3.38 7.70 4.97
CA GLY A 69 -3.61 6.80 3.84
C GLY A 69 -2.42 5.90 3.54
N GLY A 70 -1.19 6.43 3.53
CA GLY A 70 0.03 5.64 3.33
C GLY A 70 0.28 4.61 4.44
N ARG A 71 -0.01 4.95 5.70
CA ARG A 71 0.12 4.01 6.84
C ARG A 71 -0.91 2.90 6.75
N SER A 72 -2.17 3.26 6.51
CA SER A 72 -3.25 2.29 6.33
C SER A 72 -3.01 1.40 5.12
N CYS A 73 -2.51 1.97 4.01
CA CYS A 73 -2.14 1.23 2.80
C CYS A 73 -1.04 0.19 3.08
N ALA A 74 0.00 0.55 3.82
CA ALA A 74 1.06 -0.39 4.19
C ALA A 74 0.50 -1.59 4.99
N ILE A 75 -0.38 -1.33 5.97
CA ILE A 75 -1.04 -2.37 6.76
C ILE A 75 -1.92 -3.25 5.86
N LEU A 76 -2.74 -2.63 5.00
CA LEU A 76 -3.62 -3.35 4.11
C LEU A 76 -2.84 -4.23 3.13
N LEU A 77 -1.74 -3.74 2.55
CA LEU A 77 -0.88 -4.53 1.67
C LEU A 77 -0.32 -5.78 2.36
N ILE A 78 0.04 -5.70 3.64
CA ILE A 78 0.49 -6.86 4.41
C ILE A 78 -0.65 -7.89 4.54
N ILE A 79 -1.85 -7.42 4.85
CA ILE A 79 -3.05 -8.27 4.99
C ILE A 79 -3.41 -8.92 3.64
N LEU A 80 -3.49 -8.15 2.56
CA LEU A 80 -3.87 -8.64 1.23
C LEU A 80 -2.81 -9.55 0.60
N TYR A 81 -1.54 -9.43 1.02
CA TYR A 81 -0.52 -10.38 0.57
C TYR A 81 -0.83 -11.80 1.04
N TRP A 82 -1.56 -11.99 2.14
CA TRP A 82 -1.98 -13.32 2.58
C TRP A 82 -2.81 -14.06 1.52
N ALA A 83 -3.71 -13.38 0.80
CA ALA A 83 -4.46 -13.99 -0.30
C ALA A 83 -3.53 -14.40 -1.47
N ASN A 84 -2.54 -13.56 -1.79
CA ASN A 84 -1.55 -13.87 -2.83
C ASN A 84 -0.60 -15.01 -2.41
N LEU A 85 -0.28 -15.12 -1.13
CA LEU A 85 0.49 -16.21 -0.56
C LEU A 85 -0.33 -17.51 -0.53
N ASN A 86 -1.62 -17.43 -0.20
CA ASN A 86 -2.55 -18.56 -0.26
C ASN A 86 -2.68 -19.11 -1.67
N MET A 87 -2.74 -18.25 -2.68
CA MET A 87 -2.67 -18.63 -4.09
C MET A 87 -1.39 -19.39 -4.42
N TRP A 88 -0.23 -18.89 -3.97
CA TRP A 88 1.07 -19.51 -4.24
C TRP A 88 1.21 -20.88 -3.59
N ILE A 89 0.98 -20.98 -2.28
CA ILE A 89 1.23 -22.21 -1.51
C ILE A 89 0.30 -23.35 -1.94
N ASN A 90 -0.92 -23.03 -2.37
CA ASN A 90 -1.94 -24.02 -2.72
C ASN A 90 -2.16 -24.16 -4.24
N ASP A 91 -1.31 -23.56 -5.07
CA ASP A 91 -1.39 -23.59 -6.54
C ASP A 91 -2.79 -23.25 -7.09
N ILE A 92 -3.42 -22.22 -6.53
CA ILE A 92 -4.81 -21.87 -6.84
C ILE A 92 -4.85 -21.19 -8.23
N PRO A 93 -5.59 -21.74 -9.21
CA PRO A 93 -5.71 -21.13 -10.52
C PRO A 93 -6.59 -19.88 -10.46
N ILE A 94 -6.16 -18.81 -11.13
CA ILE A 94 -6.99 -17.63 -11.40
C ILE A 94 -7.23 -17.56 -12.91
N GLY A 95 -8.47 -17.40 -13.34
CA GLY A 95 -8.81 -17.31 -14.77
C GLY A 95 -8.50 -18.58 -15.56
N GLY A 96 -8.50 -19.74 -14.90
CA GLY A 96 -8.22 -21.04 -15.51
C GLY A 96 -6.74 -21.36 -15.69
N GLN A 97 -5.81 -20.56 -15.15
CA GLN A 97 -4.38 -20.86 -15.17
C GLN A 97 -3.76 -20.69 -13.78
N SER A 98 -2.93 -21.66 -13.38
CA SER A 98 -1.99 -21.47 -12.28
C SER A 98 -0.70 -20.80 -12.79
N PHE A 99 0.06 -20.20 -11.89
CA PHE A 99 1.26 -19.44 -12.23
C PHE A 99 2.51 -20.18 -11.78
N GLU A 100 3.59 -20.08 -12.57
CA GLU A 100 4.90 -20.56 -12.14
C GLU A 100 5.42 -19.77 -10.92
N ASP A 101 6.23 -20.42 -10.07
CA ASP A 101 6.83 -19.84 -8.85
C ASP A 101 7.50 -18.47 -9.08
N LYS A 102 8.17 -18.28 -10.21
CA LYS A 102 8.84 -17.03 -10.56
C LYS A 102 7.90 -15.82 -10.55
N TRP A 103 6.63 -16.01 -10.93
CA TRP A 103 5.63 -14.95 -10.95
C TRP A 103 5.12 -14.62 -9.55
N HIS A 104 5.05 -15.61 -8.66
CA HIS A 104 4.74 -15.37 -7.25
C HIS A 104 5.88 -14.67 -6.52
N VAL A 105 7.14 -15.03 -6.79
CA VAL A 105 8.33 -14.31 -6.29
C VAL A 105 8.34 -12.87 -6.78
N LEU A 106 8.10 -12.64 -8.08
CA LEU A 106 8.03 -11.29 -8.63
C LEU A 106 6.92 -10.47 -7.94
N ARG A 107 5.74 -11.08 -7.74
CA ARG A 107 4.63 -10.44 -7.02
C ARG A 107 5.00 -10.08 -5.59
N LEU A 108 5.71 -10.94 -4.86
CA LEU A 108 6.21 -10.64 -3.51
C LEU A 108 7.16 -9.44 -3.52
N ILE A 109 8.10 -9.39 -4.47
CA ILE A 109 9.04 -8.26 -4.59
C ILE A 109 8.27 -6.97 -4.85
N ILE A 110 7.31 -6.99 -5.79
CA ILE A 110 6.44 -5.83 -6.06
C ILE A 110 5.66 -5.43 -4.81
N GLN A 111 5.10 -6.40 -4.07
CA GLN A 111 4.36 -6.14 -2.83
C GLN A 111 5.23 -5.42 -1.79
N LEU A 112 6.47 -5.88 -1.59
CA LEU A 112 7.42 -5.26 -0.65
C LEU A 112 7.79 -3.83 -1.09
N LEU A 113 7.97 -3.61 -2.40
CA LEU A 113 8.20 -2.26 -2.94
C LEU A 113 6.99 -1.34 -2.70
N LEU A 114 5.77 -1.83 -2.93
CA LEU A 114 4.54 -1.06 -2.69
C LEU A 114 4.38 -0.72 -1.20
N ILE A 115 4.69 -1.65 -0.30
CA ILE A 115 4.73 -1.39 1.15
C ILE A 115 5.75 -0.29 1.46
N GLY A 116 6.96 -0.37 0.88
CA GLY A 116 7.99 0.67 1.03
C GLY A 116 7.50 2.06 0.56
N ILE A 117 6.84 2.12 -0.59
CA ILE A 117 6.23 3.36 -1.12
C ILE A 117 5.13 3.88 -0.17
N ALA A 118 4.27 3.00 0.33
CA ALA A 118 3.20 3.35 1.26
C ALA A 118 3.76 3.92 2.58
N LEU A 119 4.83 3.31 3.13
CA LEU A 119 5.54 3.80 4.31
C LEU A 119 6.22 5.15 4.07
N PHE A 120 6.81 5.34 2.89
CA PHE A 120 7.38 6.62 2.45
C PHE A 120 6.31 7.72 2.37
N ILE A 121 5.12 7.41 1.84
CA ILE A 121 3.96 8.30 1.84
C ILE A 121 3.51 8.60 3.27
N GLY A 122 3.47 7.58 4.12
CA GLY A 122 3.02 7.64 5.52
C GLY A 122 3.95 8.38 6.49
N LYS A 123 5.13 8.83 6.02
CA LYS A 123 6.17 9.49 6.82
C LYS A 123 6.45 8.73 8.13
N ILE A 124 6.62 7.41 8.03
CA ILE A 124 6.93 6.57 9.22
C ILE A 124 8.37 6.78 9.67
N PHE A 125 9.30 6.98 8.73
CA PHE A 125 10.68 7.31 9.06
C PHE A 125 10.90 8.83 8.99
N PRO A 126 11.36 9.48 10.07
CA PRO A 126 11.86 10.84 9.96
C PRO A 126 13.13 10.80 9.10
N ILE A 127 13.11 11.51 7.97
CA ILE A 127 14.37 11.88 7.32
C ILE A 127 14.99 12.91 8.27
N THR A 128 15.91 12.48 9.13
CA THR A 128 16.67 13.40 9.98
C THR A 128 17.46 14.31 9.05
N ALA A 129 16.93 15.48 8.73
CA ALA A 129 17.75 16.58 8.31
C ALA A 129 18.55 16.96 9.55
N SER A 130 19.86 16.72 9.55
CA SER A 130 20.75 17.34 10.52
C SER A 130 20.65 18.85 10.28
N THR A 131 19.80 19.52 11.03
CA THR A 131 19.83 20.96 11.15
C THR A 131 21.11 21.28 11.90
N THR A 132 22.17 21.58 11.16
CA THR A 132 23.23 22.45 11.69
C THR A 132 22.57 23.81 11.87
N GLU A 133 21.89 24.02 13.00
CA GLU A 133 21.55 25.37 13.44
C GLU A 133 22.86 26.13 13.58
N PRO A 134 22.99 27.33 12.98
CA PRO A 134 24.14 28.17 13.24
C PRO A 134 24.11 28.57 14.71
N THR A 135 25.14 28.18 15.44
CA THR A 135 25.39 28.58 16.82
C THR A 135 25.14 30.08 16.97
N PRO A 136 24.30 30.54 17.92
CA PRO A 136 24.13 31.96 18.17
C PRO A 136 25.51 32.56 18.46
N LYS A 137 25.96 33.50 17.62
CA LYS A 137 27.14 34.31 17.95
C LYS A 137 26.83 34.98 19.28
N LYS A 138 27.55 34.60 20.34
CA LYS A 138 27.62 35.38 21.57
C LYS A 138 28.07 36.78 21.15
N ILE A 139 27.15 37.74 21.22
CA ILE A 139 27.48 39.16 21.13
C ILE A 139 28.34 39.42 22.38
N ALA A 140 29.64 39.54 22.18
CA ALA A 140 30.54 40.01 23.23
C ALA A 140 30.07 41.40 23.63
N LYS A 141 29.58 41.54 24.87
CA LYS A 141 29.44 42.85 25.48
C LYS A 141 30.85 43.44 25.60
N GLN A 142 31.08 44.52 24.87
CA GLN A 142 32.18 45.44 25.16
C GLN A 142 31.72 46.30 26.33
N ASP A 143 32.33 46.11 27.49
CA ASP A 143 32.40 47.07 28.60
C ASP A 143 33.85 47.11 29.08
#